data_AF-A0A7L1J4F5-F1
#
_entry.id   AF-A0A7L1J4F5-F1
#
_cell.length_a   1.000
_cell.length_b   1.000
_cell.length_c   1.000
_cell.angle_alpha   90.00
_cell.angle_beta   90.00
_cell.angle_gamma   90.00
#
_symmetry.space_group_name_H-M   'P 1'
#
loop_
_entity.id
_entity.type
_entity.pdbx_description
1 polymer ?
#
loop_
_entity_poly.entity_id
_entity_poly.type
_entity_poly.pdbx_seq_one_letter_code
_entity_poly.pdbx_strand_id
1 'polypeptide(L)'
;DLLMVSEARQMASITHKIRMELLTVNDVYLLSTFRLPPKQGGTLFGLYSKKDNTRWLEVSVVGKINKVLVRYLREDNKLHSVNLQHAAVADGQSHTVIVRLSGLRGDMLSVELYVDCKQTDSSVGLPELSEIPLAEVESIEVRTGQKAYQRMQGFVESMKLILGGSMSRVGALSECPFQGDESIHSAVTSALASILGEQTKALVTQLTLFNRILTELREDIRDQVKEMSLIRNTIMECQVCGFHEHRSRCNPNPCFSGVDCMETYEYPGYRCGPCPPGLEGNGTHCADIDECAHANPCFPGSKCINTAPGFRCEPCPRGYRGNTVSGVGVDYARASKQVCTDIDECNDGNNGGCDPNSICTNTLGSYKCGPCKSGFLGNQTSGCIPQKSCSTPTSNPCDINGFCVFERNGEISCACNVGWAGNGNVCGQDTDLDGYPDEPLPCIDNNKHCKQDNCRLTPNSGQEDADNDGIGDQCDDDADGDGIKNVEDNCRLFPNKDQQNSDTDSFGDACDNCPNVPNNDQRDTDSNGEGDACDNDIDGDGIPNMLDNCPKVPNPLQTDRDEDGVGDACDSCPEMSNPTQ
;
A
#
# COMPACT_ATOMS: atom_id res chain seq x y z
N ASP A 1 -18.21 12.32 -22.43
CA ASP A 1 -17.74 12.21 -21.04
C ASP A 1 -18.64 11.21 -20.34
N LEU A 2 -18.06 10.17 -19.75
CA LEU A 2 -18.81 9.09 -19.11
C LEU A 2 -19.12 9.36 -17.64
N LEU A 3 -18.49 10.36 -17.01
CA LEU A 3 -18.77 10.75 -15.62
C LEU A 3 -20.05 11.58 -15.46
N MET A 4 -20.56 12.13 -16.57
CA MET A 4 -21.78 12.96 -16.59
C MET A 4 -23.06 12.16 -16.85
N VAL A 5 -22.97 10.83 -16.95
CA VAL A 5 -24.08 9.94 -17.29
C VAL A 5 -24.72 9.42 -15.99
N SER A 6 -25.84 10.02 -15.56
CA SER A 6 -26.50 9.68 -14.29
C SER A 6 -27.89 9.03 -14.45
N GLU A 7 -28.51 9.11 -15.62
CA GLU A 7 -29.89 8.63 -15.86
C GLU A 7 -29.94 7.33 -16.68
N ALA A 8 -30.80 6.38 -16.26
CA ALA A 8 -30.96 5.07 -16.92
C ALA A 8 -31.37 5.16 -18.40
N ARG A 9 -32.19 6.18 -18.78
CA ARG A 9 -32.57 6.43 -20.18
C ARG A 9 -31.41 6.94 -21.04
N GLN A 10 -30.54 7.76 -20.47
CA GLN A 10 -29.34 8.24 -21.17
C GLN A 10 -28.34 7.09 -21.39
N MET A 11 -28.27 6.15 -20.43
CA MET A 11 -27.37 5.01 -20.49
C MET A 11 -27.70 4.04 -21.64
N ALA A 12 -28.98 3.72 -21.86
CA ALA A 12 -29.40 2.89 -23.01
C ALA A 12 -29.08 3.55 -24.37
N SER A 13 -29.28 4.87 -24.48
CA SER A 13 -28.94 5.63 -25.68
C SER A 13 -27.43 5.64 -25.95
N ILE A 14 -26.61 5.73 -24.90
CA ILE A 14 -25.15 5.70 -24.98
C ILE A 14 -24.66 4.31 -25.37
N THR A 15 -25.17 3.25 -24.76
CA THR A 15 -24.82 1.87 -25.14
C THR A 15 -25.19 1.58 -26.60
N HIS A 16 -26.36 2.06 -27.05
CA HIS A 16 -26.75 1.94 -28.46
C HIS A 16 -25.76 2.66 -29.40
N LYS A 17 -25.31 3.86 -29.03
CA LYS A 17 -24.27 4.58 -29.79
C LYS A 17 -22.93 3.84 -29.79
N ILE A 18 -22.49 3.35 -28.63
CA ILE A 18 -21.24 2.57 -28.51
C ILE A 18 -21.29 1.35 -29.42
N ARG A 19 -22.39 0.57 -29.39
CA ARG A 19 -22.57 -0.57 -30.28
C ARG A 19 -22.49 -0.18 -31.75
N MET A 20 -23.26 0.84 -32.16
CA MET A 20 -23.29 1.26 -33.57
C MET A 20 -21.93 1.70 -34.08
N GLU A 21 -21.19 2.46 -33.27
CA GLU A 21 -19.86 2.95 -33.62
C GLU A 21 -18.81 1.84 -33.62
N LEU A 22 -18.84 0.91 -32.66
CA LEU A 22 -17.93 -0.25 -32.60
C LEU A 22 -17.96 -1.11 -33.86
N LEU A 23 -19.10 -1.16 -34.56
CA LEU A 23 -19.23 -1.85 -35.85
C LEU A 23 -18.61 -1.09 -37.03
N THR A 24 -18.32 0.20 -36.87
CA THR A 24 -17.90 1.10 -37.96
C THR A 24 -16.46 1.58 -37.83
N VAL A 25 -15.98 1.77 -36.60
CA VAL A 25 -14.64 2.30 -36.31
C VAL A 25 -13.62 1.16 -36.22
N ASN A 26 -12.39 1.43 -36.67
CA ASN A 26 -11.28 0.48 -36.52
C ASN A 26 -10.58 0.60 -35.17
N ASP A 27 -10.58 1.80 -34.60
CA ASP A 27 -9.84 2.15 -33.40
C ASP A 27 -10.77 2.78 -32.35
N VAL A 28 -10.63 2.36 -31.10
CA VAL A 28 -11.34 2.88 -29.92
C VAL A 28 -10.33 3.24 -28.85
N TYR A 29 -10.55 4.38 -28.20
CA TYR A 29 -9.66 4.90 -27.18
C TYR A 29 -10.42 5.12 -25.88
N LEU A 30 -9.94 4.54 -24.80
CA LEU A 30 -10.36 4.87 -23.45
C LEU A 30 -9.31 5.80 -22.84
N LEU A 31 -9.70 7.07 -22.63
CA LEU A 31 -8.89 8.09 -21.98
C LEU A 31 -9.43 8.34 -20.57
N SER A 32 -8.58 8.20 -19.56
CA SER A 32 -8.95 8.56 -18.20
C SER A 32 -7.78 9.14 -17.42
N THR A 33 -8.08 10.20 -16.66
CA THR A 33 -7.18 10.79 -15.67
C THR A 33 -7.70 10.45 -14.28
N PHE A 34 -6.87 9.80 -13.46
CA PHE A 34 -7.26 9.36 -12.13
C PHE A 34 -6.07 9.31 -11.17
N ARG A 35 -6.38 9.34 -9.88
CA ARG A 35 -5.43 9.19 -8.78
C ARG A 35 -5.83 7.99 -7.92
N LEU A 36 -4.89 7.05 -7.74
CA LEU A 36 -5.05 5.91 -6.85
C LEU A 36 -3.98 5.92 -5.75
N PRO A 37 -4.32 5.56 -4.49
CA PRO A 37 -3.32 5.38 -3.45
C PRO A 37 -2.36 4.21 -3.75
N PRO A 38 -1.19 4.18 -3.10
CA PRO A 38 -0.21 3.13 -3.25
C PRO A 38 -0.79 1.71 -3.13
N LYS A 39 -0.48 0.85 -4.11
CA LYS A 39 -0.84 -0.59 -4.14
C LYS A 39 -2.36 -0.88 -4.19
N GLN A 40 -3.21 0.13 -4.37
CA GLN A 40 -4.66 -0.05 -4.56
C GLN A 40 -5.03 -0.24 -6.04
N GLY A 41 -6.17 -0.87 -6.30
CA GLY A 41 -6.60 -1.18 -7.66
C GLY A 41 -8.11 -1.40 -7.76
N GLY A 42 -8.62 -1.40 -8.99
CA GLY A 42 -10.03 -1.61 -9.26
C GLY A 42 -10.41 -1.32 -10.71
N THR A 43 -11.65 -1.63 -11.06
CA THR A 43 -12.22 -1.34 -12.39
C THR A 43 -12.21 0.16 -12.65
N LEU A 44 -11.59 0.56 -13.75
CA LEU A 44 -11.56 1.92 -14.25
C LEU A 44 -12.80 2.17 -15.13
N PHE A 45 -13.05 1.28 -16.09
CA PHE A 45 -14.21 1.32 -16.98
C PHE A 45 -14.69 -0.10 -17.26
N GLY A 46 -16.01 -0.31 -17.40
CA GLY A 46 -16.49 -1.52 -18.03
C GLY A 46 -17.94 -1.50 -18.50
N LEU A 47 -18.22 -2.37 -19.45
CA LEU A 47 -19.53 -2.68 -20.03
C LEU A 47 -19.98 -4.03 -19.49
N TYR A 48 -21.07 -4.04 -18.72
CA TYR A 48 -21.57 -5.24 -18.05
C TYR A 48 -23.02 -5.50 -18.43
N SER A 49 -23.39 -6.77 -18.59
CA SER A 49 -24.80 -7.15 -18.64
C SER A 49 -25.45 -7.06 -17.25
N LYS A 50 -26.64 -6.48 -17.16
CA LYS A 50 -27.43 -6.41 -15.91
C LYS A 50 -28.05 -7.75 -15.52
N LYS A 51 -28.20 -8.69 -16.47
CA LYS A 51 -28.89 -9.96 -16.24
C LYS A 51 -28.00 -10.96 -15.50
N ASP A 52 -26.75 -11.07 -15.93
CA ASP A 52 -25.80 -12.12 -15.54
C ASP A 52 -24.40 -11.56 -15.20
N ASN A 53 -24.22 -10.23 -15.24
CA ASN A 53 -22.96 -9.55 -14.94
C ASN A 53 -21.79 -9.96 -15.86
N THR A 54 -22.09 -10.47 -17.06
CA THR A 54 -21.08 -10.75 -18.10
C THR A 54 -20.35 -9.49 -18.51
N ARG A 55 -19.02 -9.61 -18.67
CA ARG A 55 -18.11 -8.48 -18.96
C ARG A 55 -17.85 -8.43 -20.45
N TRP A 56 -18.46 -7.46 -21.13
CA TRP A 56 -18.25 -7.25 -22.56
C TRP A 56 -16.90 -6.61 -22.84
N LEU A 57 -16.57 -5.59 -22.05
CA LEU A 57 -15.26 -4.92 -22.05
C LEU A 57 -15.02 -4.35 -20.66
N GLU A 58 -13.85 -4.60 -20.08
CA GLU A 58 -13.45 -4.10 -18.77
C GLU A 58 -11.99 -3.67 -18.83
N VAL A 59 -11.71 -2.46 -18.37
CA VAL A 59 -10.35 -1.97 -18.11
C VAL A 59 -10.21 -1.75 -16.61
N SER A 60 -9.20 -2.36 -16.02
CA SER A 60 -8.97 -2.34 -14.58
C SER A 60 -7.49 -2.14 -14.24
N VAL A 61 -7.22 -1.53 -13.10
CA VAL A 61 -5.87 -1.29 -12.59
C VAL A 61 -5.60 -2.25 -11.43
N VAL A 62 -4.44 -2.90 -11.43
CA VAL A 62 -4.00 -3.79 -10.35
C VAL A 62 -2.74 -3.22 -9.70
N GLY A 63 -2.92 -2.31 -8.73
CA GLY A 63 -1.81 -1.56 -8.13
C GLY A 63 -0.79 -2.39 -7.35
N LYS A 64 -1.16 -3.56 -6.79
CA LYS A 64 -0.19 -4.45 -6.10
C LYS A 64 0.95 -4.91 -7.01
N ILE A 65 0.69 -5.02 -8.31
CA ILE A 65 1.63 -5.54 -9.31
C ILE A 65 1.91 -4.55 -10.44
N ASN A 66 1.43 -3.30 -10.32
CA ASN A 66 1.60 -2.23 -11.32
C ASN A 66 1.22 -2.66 -12.75
N LYS A 67 0.02 -3.25 -12.91
CA LYS A 67 -0.51 -3.69 -14.21
C LYS A 67 -1.83 -3.04 -14.53
N VAL A 68 -2.06 -2.79 -15.82
CA VAL A 68 -3.40 -2.49 -16.36
C VAL A 68 -3.89 -3.73 -17.08
N LEU A 69 -5.13 -4.11 -16.80
CA LEU A 69 -5.75 -5.30 -17.33
C LEU A 69 -6.95 -4.93 -18.19
N VAL A 70 -6.93 -5.40 -19.43
CA VAL A 70 -8.06 -5.27 -20.36
C VAL A 70 -8.69 -6.64 -20.54
N ARG A 71 -9.94 -6.80 -20.13
CA ARG A 71 -10.72 -8.02 -20.33
C ARG A 71 -11.87 -7.75 -21.30
N TYR A 72 -12.12 -8.67 -22.21
CA TYR A 72 -13.22 -8.53 -23.16
C TYR A 72 -13.77 -9.89 -23.58
N LEU A 73 -15.03 -9.91 -24.02
CA LEU A 73 -15.68 -11.13 -24.48
C LEU A 73 -15.28 -11.41 -25.93
N ARG A 74 -14.81 -12.63 -26.22
CA ARG A 74 -14.50 -13.09 -27.58
C ARG A 74 -15.75 -13.63 -28.27
N GLU A 75 -15.69 -13.79 -29.58
CA GLU A 75 -16.76 -14.40 -30.39
C GLU A 75 -17.19 -15.80 -29.86
N ASP A 76 -16.27 -16.58 -29.28
CA ASP A 76 -16.57 -17.88 -28.66
C ASP A 76 -17.25 -17.79 -27.28
N ASN A 77 -17.72 -16.58 -26.90
CA ASN A 77 -18.33 -16.25 -25.61
C ASN A 77 -17.43 -16.54 -24.39
N LYS A 78 -16.11 -16.67 -24.58
CA LYS A 78 -15.15 -16.76 -23.49
C LYS A 78 -14.48 -15.42 -23.24
N LEU A 79 -14.16 -15.15 -21.97
CA LEU A 79 -13.48 -13.93 -21.56
C LEU A 79 -11.99 -14.03 -21.88
N HIS A 80 -11.47 -13.10 -22.68
CA HIS A 80 -10.04 -12.93 -22.89
C HIS A 80 -9.49 -11.84 -21.95
N SER A 81 -8.25 -12.00 -21.48
CA SER A 81 -7.59 -11.07 -20.56
C SER A 81 -6.20 -10.71 -21.07
N VAL A 82 -5.98 -9.42 -21.33
CA VAL A 82 -4.71 -8.85 -21.77
C VAL A 82 -4.05 -8.15 -20.59
N ASN A 83 -2.87 -8.63 -20.21
CA ASN A 83 -2.08 -8.09 -19.10
C ASN A 83 -1.03 -7.11 -19.63
N LEU A 84 -1.22 -5.81 -19.43
CA LEU A 84 -0.28 -4.77 -19.83
C LEU A 84 0.60 -4.39 -18.63
N GLN A 85 1.91 -4.58 -18.77
CA GLN A 85 2.90 -4.44 -17.71
C GLN A 85 3.46 -3.01 -17.60
N HIS A 86 4.29 -2.77 -16.59
CA HIS A 86 5.02 -1.51 -16.37
C HIS A 86 4.15 -0.26 -16.14
N ALA A 87 2.90 -0.44 -15.70
CA ALA A 87 1.98 0.65 -15.42
C ALA A 87 2.03 1.02 -13.93
N ALA A 88 3.05 1.80 -13.53
CA ALA A 88 3.17 2.33 -12.17
C ALA A 88 2.16 3.48 -11.93
N VAL A 89 0.87 3.19 -12.04
CA VAL A 89 -0.24 4.18 -12.01
C VAL A 89 -0.98 4.23 -10.66
N ALA A 90 -0.48 3.50 -9.66
CA ALA A 90 -1.05 3.41 -8.30
C ALA A 90 0.04 3.73 -7.26
N ASP A 91 0.62 4.93 -7.36
CA ASP A 91 1.70 5.45 -6.52
C ASP A 91 1.25 6.64 -5.64
N GLY A 92 -0.02 7.04 -5.71
CA GLY A 92 -0.57 8.20 -5.01
C GLY A 92 -0.54 9.50 -5.82
N GLN A 93 -0.07 9.52 -7.06
CA GLN A 93 -0.12 10.66 -7.98
C GLN A 93 -1.27 10.55 -8.99
N SER A 94 -1.57 11.65 -9.68
CA SER A 94 -2.56 11.66 -10.76
C SER A 94 -1.89 11.23 -12.06
N HIS A 95 -2.42 10.20 -12.71
CA HIS A 95 -1.92 9.69 -13.98
C HIS A 95 -2.99 9.77 -15.06
N THR A 96 -2.55 10.00 -16.29
CA THR A 96 -3.39 9.91 -17.48
C THR A 96 -3.10 8.63 -18.24
N VAL A 97 -4.10 7.76 -18.33
CA VAL A 97 -4.03 6.48 -19.03
C VAL A 97 -4.86 6.54 -20.31
N ILE A 98 -4.25 6.11 -21.42
CA ILE A 98 -4.93 5.88 -22.69
C ILE A 98 -4.78 4.40 -23.05
N VAL A 99 -5.90 3.70 -23.17
CA VAL A 99 -5.95 2.35 -23.74
C VAL A 99 -6.51 2.45 -25.14
N ARG A 100 -5.72 2.04 -26.14
CA ARG A 100 -6.13 1.98 -27.55
C ARG A 100 -6.42 0.54 -27.93
N LEU A 101 -7.64 0.27 -28.36
CA LEU A 101 -8.05 -0.95 -29.04
C LEU A 101 -8.07 -0.67 -30.54
N SER A 102 -7.22 -1.33 -31.31
CA SER A 102 -7.11 -1.16 -32.77
C SER A 102 -7.29 -2.50 -33.48
N GLY A 103 -7.69 -2.46 -34.75
CA GLY A 103 -7.93 -3.68 -35.52
C GLY A 103 -9.29 -4.33 -35.24
N LEU A 104 -10.30 -3.55 -34.82
CA LEU A 104 -11.67 -4.05 -34.60
C LEU A 104 -12.36 -4.55 -35.89
N ARG A 105 -11.82 -4.21 -37.07
CA ARG A 105 -12.34 -4.62 -38.39
C ARG A 105 -11.39 -5.51 -39.19
N GLY A 106 -10.22 -5.85 -38.65
CA GLY A 106 -9.23 -6.69 -39.32
C GLY A 106 -8.92 -7.95 -38.52
N ASP A 107 -8.25 -8.92 -39.15
CA ASP A 107 -8.02 -10.27 -38.61
C ASP A 107 -7.17 -10.31 -37.31
N MET A 108 -6.61 -9.17 -36.86
CA MET A 108 -5.73 -9.10 -35.69
C MET A 108 -6.07 -7.87 -34.84
N LEU A 109 -6.73 -8.11 -33.69
CA LEU A 109 -6.95 -7.09 -32.68
C LEU A 109 -5.62 -6.76 -31.97
N SER A 110 -5.40 -5.49 -31.65
CA SER A 110 -4.28 -5.04 -30.83
C SER A 110 -4.71 -4.09 -29.73
N VAL A 111 -4.02 -4.17 -28.59
CA VAL A 111 -4.24 -3.32 -27.42
C VAL A 111 -2.93 -2.64 -27.06
N GLU A 112 -2.94 -1.31 -27.05
CA GLU A 112 -1.80 -0.48 -26.65
C GLU A 112 -2.12 0.30 -25.37
N LEU A 113 -1.17 0.39 -24.46
CA LEU A 113 -1.26 1.17 -23.23
C LEU A 113 -0.30 2.36 -23.29
N TYR A 114 -0.85 3.55 -23.06
CA TYR A 114 -0.08 4.76 -22.85
C TYR A 114 -0.34 5.30 -21.45
N VAL A 115 0.73 5.65 -20.74
CA VAL A 115 0.68 6.29 -19.42
C VAL A 115 1.45 7.60 -19.52
N ASP A 116 0.83 8.70 -19.11
CA ASP A 116 1.41 10.05 -19.11
C ASP A 116 2.11 10.40 -20.43
N CYS A 117 1.37 10.21 -21.53
CA CYS A 117 1.78 10.49 -22.89
C CYS A 117 2.92 9.60 -23.46
N LYS A 118 3.25 8.48 -22.80
CA LYS A 118 4.28 7.54 -23.27
C LYS A 118 3.69 6.15 -23.46
N GLN A 119 4.02 5.49 -24.58
CA GLN A 119 3.63 4.10 -24.78
C GLN A 119 4.43 3.21 -23.82
N THR A 120 3.71 2.48 -22.98
CA THR A 120 4.29 1.65 -21.92
C THR A 120 4.32 0.18 -22.31
N ASP A 121 3.25 -0.30 -22.95
CA ASP A 121 3.13 -1.70 -23.37
C ASP A 121 2.16 -1.84 -24.54
N SER A 122 2.25 -2.95 -25.28
CA SER A 122 1.33 -3.28 -26.37
C SER A 122 1.24 -4.79 -26.60
N SER A 123 0.05 -5.26 -26.94
CA SER A 123 -0.21 -6.65 -27.30
C SER A 123 -0.90 -6.70 -28.67
N VAL A 124 -0.36 -7.52 -29.58
CA VAL A 124 -0.82 -7.66 -30.97
C VAL A 124 -1.23 -9.10 -31.26
N GLY A 125 -2.14 -9.30 -32.21
CA GLY A 125 -2.62 -10.64 -32.59
C GLY A 125 -3.59 -11.25 -31.59
N LEU A 126 -4.43 -10.41 -31.01
CA LEU A 126 -5.45 -10.81 -30.05
C LEU A 126 -6.72 -11.31 -30.77
N PRO A 127 -7.48 -12.23 -30.16
CA PRO A 127 -8.75 -12.69 -30.71
C PRO A 127 -9.78 -11.56 -30.89
N GLU A 128 -10.68 -11.71 -31.86
CA GLU A 128 -11.72 -10.74 -32.16
C GLU A 128 -12.67 -10.50 -30.98
N LEU A 129 -13.16 -9.26 -30.90
CA LEU A 129 -14.11 -8.79 -29.90
C LEU A 129 -15.53 -9.23 -30.29
N SER A 130 -16.27 -9.84 -29.37
CA SER A 130 -17.66 -10.26 -29.59
C SER A 130 -18.58 -9.07 -29.89
N GLU A 131 -19.46 -9.23 -30.88
CA GLU A 131 -20.48 -8.23 -31.17
C GLU A 131 -21.59 -8.24 -30.12
N ILE A 132 -21.96 -7.05 -29.63
CA ILE A 132 -23.09 -6.90 -28.71
C ILE A 132 -24.41 -7.10 -29.49
N PRO A 133 -25.24 -8.11 -29.15
CA PRO A 133 -26.53 -8.33 -29.82
C PRO A 133 -27.50 -7.17 -29.56
N LEU A 134 -28.31 -6.79 -30.57
CA LEU A 134 -29.31 -5.70 -30.41
C LEU A 134 -30.28 -5.95 -29.25
N ALA A 135 -30.63 -7.21 -28.99
CA ALA A 135 -31.54 -7.61 -27.91
C ALA A 135 -30.96 -7.38 -26.50
N GLU A 136 -29.64 -7.22 -26.38
CA GLU A 136 -28.95 -7.08 -25.09
C GLU A 136 -28.54 -5.64 -24.76
N VAL A 137 -28.66 -4.71 -25.72
CA VAL A 137 -28.25 -3.30 -25.56
C VAL A 137 -28.94 -2.61 -24.38
N GLU A 138 -30.24 -2.86 -24.19
CA GLU A 138 -31.00 -2.27 -23.08
C GLU A 138 -30.63 -2.88 -21.72
N SER A 139 -30.10 -4.10 -21.72
CA SER A 139 -29.61 -4.79 -20.54
C SER A 139 -28.15 -4.49 -20.20
N ILE A 140 -27.42 -3.70 -21.00
CA ILE A 140 -26.02 -3.36 -20.70
C ILE A 140 -25.92 -2.09 -19.86
N GLU A 141 -25.07 -2.14 -18.85
CA GLU A 141 -24.72 -1.06 -17.93
C GLU A 141 -23.27 -0.63 -18.15
N VAL A 142 -23.05 0.68 -18.19
CA VAL A 142 -21.71 1.28 -18.17
C VAL A 142 -21.32 1.54 -16.72
N ARG A 143 -20.22 0.94 -16.26
CA ARG A 143 -19.66 1.18 -14.93
C ARG A 143 -18.35 1.95 -15.03
N THR A 144 -18.20 2.97 -14.20
CA THR A 144 -16.97 3.76 -14.07
C THR A 144 -16.35 3.56 -12.70
N GLY A 145 -15.04 3.72 -12.59
CA GLY A 145 -14.28 3.59 -11.35
C GLY A 145 -14.56 4.69 -10.32
N GLN A 146 -15.36 5.71 -10.65
CA GLN A 146 -15.57 6.92 -9.84
C GLN A 146 -15.99 6.59 -8.39
N LYS A 147 -17.04 5.79 -8.20
CA LYS A 147 -17.53 5.42 -6.86
C LYS A 147 -16.55 4.50 -6.11
N ALA A 148 -15.90 3.59 -6.84
CA ALA A 148 -14.96 2.64 -6.25
C ALA A 148 -13.68 3.33 -5.77
N TYR A 149 -13.15 4.26 -6.57
CA TYR A 149 -11.90 4.97 -6.29
C TYR A 149 -12.11 5.97 -5.15
N GLN A 150 -13.27 6.66 -5.11
CA GLN A 150 -13.65 7.53 -3.99
C GLN A 150 -13.66 6.81 -2.64
N ARG A 151 -14.17 5.56 -2.58
CA ARG A 151 -14.15 4.75 -1.33
C ARG A 151 -12.74 4.41 -0.86
N MET A 152 -11.78 4.34 -1.79
CA MET A 152 -10.38 4.06 -1.52
C MET A 152 -9.54 5.34 -1.34
N GLN A 153 -10.14 6.52 -1.10
CA GLN A 153 -9.42 7.81 -1.02
C GLN A 153 -8.70 8.21 -2.34
N GLY A 154 -9.05 7.59 -3.47
CA GLY A 154 -8.67 8.00 -4.81
C GLY A 154 -9.80 8.78 -5.50
N PHE A 155 -9.57 9.20 -6.74
CA PHE A 155 -10.62 9.80 -7.57
C PHE A 155 -10.35 9.61 -9.06
N VAL A 156 -11.43 9.64 -9.86
CA VAL A 156 -11.36 9.71 -11.32
C VAL A 156 -11.75 11.14 -11.70
N GLU A 157 -10.80 11.88 -12.28
CA GLU A 157 -10.96 13.28 -12.65
C GLU A 157 -11.68 13.41 -14.00
N SER A 158 -11.31 12.58 -14.97
CA SER A 158 -11.95 12.54 -16.27
C SER A 158 -12.05 11.12 -16.81
N MET A 159 -13.13 10.84 -17.54
CA MET A 159 -13.30 9.57 -18.25
C MET A 159 -14.01 9.78 -19.60
N LYS A 160 -13.32 9.48 -20.68
CA LYS A 160 -13.80 9.65 -22.05
C LYS A 160 -13.57 8.37 -22.84
N LEU A 161 -14.64 7.83 -23.41
CA LEU A 161 -14.57 6.81 -24.46
C LEU A 161 -14.68 7.53 -25.80
N ILE A 162 -13.66 7.37 -26.64
CA ILE A 162 -13.55 8.00 -27.95
C ILE A 162 -13.60 6.89 -28.99
N LEU A 163 -14.57 7.01 -29.90
CA LEU A 163 -14.85 5.99 -30.91
C LEU A 163 -14.33 6.56 -32.24
N GLY A 164 -13.25 5.97 -32.77
CA GLY A 164 -12.57 6.43 -33.99
C GLY A 164 -11.64 7.64 -33.79
N GLY A 165 -10.98 8.02 -34.89
CA GLY A 165 -9.99 9.11 -34.92
C GLY A 165 -8.54 8.63 -34.81
N SER A 166 -7.60 9.58 -34.90
CA SER A 166 -6.15 9.33 -34.77
C SER A 166 -5.67 9.57 -33.35
N MET A 167 -4.60 8.87 -32.96
CA MET A 167 -3.94 9.04 -31.66
C MET A 167 -3.53 10.51 -31.40
N SER A 168 -3.17 11.26 -32.44
CA SER A 168 -2.84 12.69 -32.35
C SER A 168 -4.03 13.56 -31.91
N ARG A 169 -5.25 13.24 -32.35
CA ARG A 169 -6.47 13.94 -31.90
C ARG A 169 -6.84 13.58 -30.46
N VAL A 170 -6.62 12.32 -30.08
CA VAL A 170 -6.86 11.85 -28.71
C VAL A 170 -5.86 12.49 -27.75
N GLY A 171 -4.58 12.58 -28.13
CA GLY A 171 -3.55 13.28 -27.35
C GLY A 171 -3.84 14.76 -27.16
N ALA A 172 -4.38 15.44 -28.18
CA ALA A 172 -4.79 16.84 -28.05
C ALA A 172 -5.91 17.05 -27.01
N LEU A 173 -6.72 16.03 -26.70
CA LEU A 173 -7.77 16.09 -25.66
C LEU A 173 -7.23 15.86 -24.24
N SER A 174 -5.97 15.44 -24.10
CA SER A 174 -5.27 15.15 -22.85
C SER A 174 -3.94 15.89 -22.72
N GLU A 175 -3.73 16.96 -23.50
CA GLU A 175 -2.49 17.77 -23.54
C GLU A 175 -1.20 16.95 -23.82
N CYS A 176 -1.33 15.81 -24.49
CA CYS A 176 -0.21 14.93 -24.86
C CYS A 176 0.27 15.19 -26.30
N PRO A 177 1.56 15.56 -26.51
CA PRO A 177 2.10 15.82 -27.84
C PRO A 177 2.57 14.52 -28.51
N PHE A 178 1.64 13.69 -29.01
CA PHE A 178 2.01 12.56 -29.86
C PHE A 178 2.38 13.06 -31.26
N GLN A 179 3.66 12.98 -31.63
CA GLN A 179 4.10 13.14 -33.02
C GLN A 179 3.56 11.95 -33.81
N GLY A 180 2.67 12.21 -34.77
CA GLY A 180 2.06 11.17 -35.58
C GLY A 180 3.09 10.42 -36.42
N ASP A 181 2.92 9.10 -36.51
CA ASP A 181 3.65 8.22 -37.41
C ASP A 181 3.75 8.79 -38.83
N GLU A 182 4.96 8.73 -39.36
CA GLU A 182 5.28 8.92 -40.77
C GLU A 182 4.51 7.91 -41.64
N SER A 183 3.33 8.29 -42.12
CA SER A 183 2.72 7.65 -43.30
C SER A 183 1.75 8.56 -44.05
N ILE A 184 1.96 9.88 -43.95
CA ILE A 184 1.50 10.84 -44.98
C ILE A 184 2.74 11.47 -45.64
N HIS A 185 3.63 10.60 -46.11
CA HIS A 185 4.53 10.93 -47.19
C HIS A 185 4.05 10.19 -48.45
N SER A 186 4.20 10.82 -49.61
CA SER A 186 4.35 10.13 -50.90
C SER A 186 3.14 9.83 -51.79
N ALA A 187 1.91 10.27 -51.50
CA ALA A 187 0.84 10.25 -52.52
C ALA A 187 0.80 11.52 -53.42
N VAL A 188 1.31 12.66 -52.93
CA VAL A 188 1.30 13.93 -53.67
C VAL A 188 2.67 14.28 -54.29
N THR A 189 3.76 13.65 -53.84
CA THR A 189 5.12 13.98 -54.31
C THR A 189 5.67 13.01 -55.36
N SER A 190 5.13 11.79 -55.48
CA SER A 190 5.56 10.81 -56.50
C SER A 190 4.75 10.91 -57.80
N ALA A 191 3.46 11.30 -57.72
CA ALA A 191 2.61 11.46 -58.90
C ALA A 191 2.73 12.84 -59.61
N LEU A 192 3.26 13.87 -58.93
CA LEU A 192 3.45 15.21 -59.49
C LEU A 192 4.85 15.46 -60.08
N ALA A 193 5.79 14.54 -59.90
CA ALA A 193 7.16 14.66 -60.41
C ALA A 193 7.32 14.16 -61.86
N SER A 194 6.25 13.69 -62.52
CA SER A 194 6.34 13.12 -63.86
C SER A 194 5.47 13.78 -64.94
N ILE A 195 4.66 14.82 -64.62
CA ILE A 195 3.66 15.30 -65.61
C ILE A 195 3.65 16.81 -65.92
N LEU A 196 4.08 17.76 -65.09
CA LEU A 196 3.95 19.20 -65.46
C LEU A 196 5.13 20.08 -65.03
N GLY A 197 5.80 20.66 -66.03
CA GLY A 197 6.99 21.50 -65.90
C GLY A 197 6.74 22.93 -65.41
N GLU A 198 7.78 23.47 -64.78
CA GLU A 198 8.30 24.85 -64.68
C GLU A 198 7.41 26.11 -64.68
N GLN A 199 6.07 26.03 -64.66
CA GLN A 199 5.18 27.21 -64.68
C GLN A 199 4.29 27.37 -63.43
N THR A 200 4.43 26.53 -62.41
CA THR A 200 3.58 26.56 -61.20
C THR A 200 4.29 27.01 -59.92
N LYS A 201 5.60 27.28 -59.95
CA LYS A 201 6.32 27.83 -58.78
C LYS A 201 5.95 29.28 -58.44
N ALA A 202 5.58 30.09 -59.44
CA ALA A 202 5.17 31.48 -59.26
C ALA A 202 3.73 31.63 -58.74
N LEU A 203 2.85 30.69 -59.08
CA LEU A 203 1.43 30.74 -58.68
C LEU A 203 1.22 30.30 -57.22
N VAL A 204 2.00 29.32 -56.75
CA VAL A 204 1.90 28.77 -55.38
C VAL A 204 2.42 29.77 -54.33
N THR A 205 3.48 30.52 -54.64
CA THR A 205 4.01 31.58 -53.75
C THR A 205 3.05 32.77 -53.60
N GLN A 206 2.29 33.08 -54.66
CA GLN A 206 1.28 34.15 -54.65
C GLN A 206 0.01 33.75 -53.87
N LEU A 207 -0.42 32.49 -53.96
CA LEU A 207 -1.56 31.94 -53.23
C LEU A 207 -1.29 31.76 -51.72
N THR A 208 -0.05 31.49 -51.32
CA THR A 208 0.34 31.46 -49.89
C THR A 208 0.39 32.85 -49.26
N LEU A 209 0.68 33.90 -50.03
CA LEU A 209 0.63 35.29 -49.56
C LEU A 209 -0.82 35.77 -49.40
N PHE A 210 -1.70 35.39 -50.33
CA PHE A 210 -3.12 35.75 -50.30
C PHE A 210 -3.87 35.08 -49.13
N ASN A 211 -3.55 33.83 -48.80
CA ASN A 211 -4.14 33.15 -47.63
C ASN A 211 -3.65 33.74 -46.29
N ARG A 212 -2.44 34.30 -46.23
CA ARG A 212 -1.91 34.98 -45.04
C ARG A 212 -2.64 36.31 -44.77
N ILE A 213 -2.99 37.03 -45.84
CA ILE A 213 -3.81 38.26 -45.79
C ILE A 213 -5.27 37.93 -45.42
N LEU A 214 -5.83 36.82 -45.89
CA LEU A 214 -7.19 36.39 -45.51
C LEU A 214 -7.32 35.97 -44.04
N THR A 215 -6.24 35.46 -43.43
CA THR A 215 -6.20 35.18 -41.99
C THR A 215 -6.06 36.45 -41.15
N GLU A 216 -5.35 37.47 -41.62
CA GLU A 216 -5.28 38.80 -40.96
C GLU A 216 -6.63 39.53 -41.06
N LEU A 217 -7.31 39.49 -42.21
CA LEU A 217 -8.65 40.06 -42.39
C LEU A 217 -9.75 39.36 -41.55
N ARG A 218 -9.56 38.09 -41.18
CA ARG A 218 -10.51 37.33 -40.35
C ARG A 218 -10.39 37.67 -38.86
N GLU A 219 -9.21 38.13 -38.42
CA GLU A 219 -8.98 38.65 -37.07
C GLU A 219 -9.53 40.10 -36.96
N ASP A 220 -9.34 40.96 -37.97
CA ASP A 220 -9.89 42.33 -37.97
C ASP A 220 -11.44 42.39 -37.99
N ILE A 221 -12.10 41.44 -38.67
CA ILE A 221 -13.58 41.34 -38.69
C ILE A 221 -14.16 40.89 -37.33
N ARG A 222 -13.37 40.17 -36.51
CA ARG A 222 -13.78 39.79 -35.15
C ARG A 222 -13.72 40.98 -34.18
N ASP A 223 -12.82 41.92 -34.41
CA ASP A 223 -12.69 43.13 -33.59
C ASP A 223 -13.73 44.21 -33.94
N GLN A 224 -14.21 44.27 -35.19
CA GLN A 224 -15.31 45.20 -35.58
C GLN A 224 -16.73 44.78 -35.13
N VAL A 225 -16.94 43.57 -34.61
CA VAL A 225 -18.24 43.16 -34.03
C VAL A 225 -18.38 43.60 -32.55
N LYS A 226 -17.29 44.04 -31.90
CA LYS A 226 -17.33 44.63 -30.56
C LYS A 226 -17.56 46.14 -30.52
N GLU A 227 -17.49 46.85 -31.64
CA GLU A 227 -17.80 48.28 -31.73
C GLU A 227 -19.21 48.61 -32.24
N MET A 228 -20.07 47.59 -32.45
CA MET A 228 -21.44 47.75 -32.94
C MET A 228 -22.52 47.45 -31.87
N SER A 229 -22.23 47.75 -30.60
CA SER A 229 -23.25 47.91 -29.54
C SER A 229 -23.41 49.36 -29.08
N LEU A 230 -22.54 50.27 -29.55
CA LEU A 230 -22.50 51.67 -29.11
C LEU A 230 -23.32 52.64 -29.98
N ILE A 231 -23.81 52.23 -31.16
CA ILE A 231 -24.61 53.13 -32.04
C ILE A 231 -26.13 52.91 -31.87
N ARG A 232 -26.56 51.79 -31.28
CA ARG A 232 -28.00 51.51 -31.09
C ARG A 232 -28.62 52.28 -29.91
N ASN A 233 -27.83 52.76 -28.95
CA ASN A 233 -28.32 53.58 -27.84
C ASN A 233 -28.22 55.10 -28.07
N THR A 234 -27.54 55.56 -29.13
CA THR A 234 -27.40 57.01 -29.42
C THR A 234 -28.52 57.57 -30.29
N ILE A 235 -29.49 56.75 -30.71
CA ILE A 235 -30.65 57.15 -31.52
C ILE A 235 -31.96 57.14 -30.71
N MET A 236 -31.91 56.87 -29.39
CA MET A 236 -33.07 56.99 -28.49
C MET A 236 -33.06 58.21 -27.57
N GLU A 237 -32.15 59.17 -27.76
CA GLU A 237 -32.17 60.45 -27.04
C GLU A 237 -31.91 61.63 -27.96
N CYS A 238 -32.70 61.75 -29.02
CA CYS A 238 -32.95 63.05 -29.62
C CYS A 238 -34.44 63.38 -29.54
N GLN A 239 -34.91 63.57 -28.31
CA GLN A 239 -36.07 64.40 -27.99
C GLN A 239 -36.02 64.83 -26.52
N VAL A 240 -36.16 66.15 -26.30
CA VAL A 240 -36.56 66.86 -25.06
C VAL A 240 -35.44 67.54 -24.21
N CYS A 241 -35.19 68.80 -24.56
CA CYS A 241 -35.09 70.02 -23.73
C CYS A 241 -34.28 70.10 -22.41
N GLY A 242 -33.40 71.11 -22.32
CA GLY A 242 -33.25 71.96 -21.10
C GLY A 242 -31.86 72.09 -20.47
N PHE A 243 -31.38 73.33 -20.31
CA PHE A 243 -30.11 73.73 -19.69
C PHE A 243 -30.00 73.42 -18.18
N HIS A 244 -28.92 72.75 -17.74
CA HIS A 244 -27.91 73.17 -16.75
C HIS A 244 -26.95 72.00 -16.44
N GLU A 245 -25.64 72.15 -16.71
CA GLU A 245 -24.62 71.18 -16.30
C GLU A 245 -24.49 71.16 -14.76
N HIS A 246 -24.94 70.09 -14.12
CA HIS A 246 -24.45 69.72 -12.78
C HIS A 246 -23.10 69.02 -12.96
N ARG A 247 -21.99 69.75 -12.79
CA ARG A 247 -20.69 69.12 -12.57
C ARG A 247 -20.74 68.36 -11.25
N SER A 248 -20.59 67.04 -11.30
CA SER A 248 -20.41 66.20 -10.11
C SER A 248 -19.18 66.69 -9.33
N ARG A 249 -19.32 66.85 -8.02
CA ARG A 249 -18.23 67.31 -7.15
C ARG A 249 -17.17 66.23 -6.92
N CYS A 250 -17.42 65.01 -7.39
CA CYS A 250 -16.49 63.88 -7.44
C CYS A 250 -15.79 63.75 -8.79
N ASN A 251 -15.87 64.74 -9.70
CA ASN A 251 -15.15 64.74 -10.97
C ASN A 251 -14.42 66.09 -11.22
N PRO A 252 -13.07 66.14 -11.17
CA PRO A 252 -12.13 65.04 -10.96
C PRO A 252 -12.22 64.45 -9.53
N ASN A 253 -11.97 63.14 -9.37
CA ASN A 253 -12.15 62.44 -8.08
C ASN A 253 -11.17 63.01 -7.03
N PRO A 254 -11.66 63.66 -5.95
CA PRO A 254 -10.83 64.23 -4.90
C PRO A 254 -10.36 63.20 -3.86
N CYS A 255 -10.84 61.95 -3.95
CA CYS A 255 -10.48 60.87 -3.04
C CYS A 255 -9.26 60.09 -3.52
N PHE A 256 -8.58 59.41 -2.59
CA PHE A 256 -7.43 58.57 -2.90
C PHE A 256 -7.78 57.46 -3.91
N SER A 257 -6.83 57.07 -4.75
CA SER A 257 -7.07 56.08 -5.81
C SER A 257 -7.59 54.75 -5.22
N GLY A 258 -8.79 54.33 -5.66
CA GLY A 258 -9.46 53.14 -5.14
C GLY A 258 -10.40 53.38 -3.94
N VAL A 259 -10.60 54.64 -3.52
CA VAL A 259 -11.58 55.05 -2.51
C VAL A 259 -12.83 55.61 -3.17
N ASP A 260 -14.00 55.16 -2.73
CA ASP A 260 -15.30 55.64 -3.22
C ASP A 260 -15.56 57.10 -2.79
N CYS A 261 -15.93 57.95 -3.75
CA CYS A 261 -16.34 59.33 -3.51
C CYS A 261 -17.87 59.43 -3.46
N MET A 262 -18.41 59.93 -2.35
CA MET A 262 -19.84 60.14 -2.14
C MET A 262 -20.16 61.64 -2.12
N GLU A 263 -21.15 62.09 -2.88
CA GLU A 263 -21.58 63.49 -2.85
C GLU A 263 -22.38 63.80 -1.58
N THR A 264 -22.15 64.97 -0.99
CA THR A 264 -22.85 65.44 0.22
C THR A 264 -23.41 66.83 0.02
N TYR A 265 -24.46 67.17 0.78
CA TYR A 265 -25.06 68.51 0.76
C TYR A 265 -24.30 69.52 1.65
N GLU A 266 -23.39 69.04 2.50
CA GLU A 266 -22.55 69.84 3.39
C GLU A 266 -21.21 70.17 2.74
N TYR A 267 -20.74 71.41 2.87
CA TYR A 267 -19.45 71.86 2.32
C TYR A 267 -18.29 70.99 2.86
N PRO A 268 -17.39 70.42 2.01
CA PRO A 268 -17.06 70.76 0.62
C PRO A 268 -17.94 70.11 -0.48
N GLY A 269 -18.94 69.33 -0.10
CA GLY A 269 -19.92 68.72 -1.01
C GLY A 269 -19.53 67.34 -1.55
N TYR A 270 -18.50 66.74 -0.96
CA TYR A 270 -18.12 65.35 -1.16
C TYR A 270 -17.56 64.79 0.15
N ARG A 271 -17.65 63.47 0.33
CA ARG A 271 -16.98 62.71 1.39
C ARG A 271 -16.32 61.48 0.78
N CYS A 272 -15.10 61.20 1.20
CA CYS A 272 -14.38 59.99 0.79
C CYS A 272 -14.71 58.84 1.74
N GLY A 273 -14.80 57.64 1.19
CA GLY A 273 -14.87 56.40 1.95
C GLY A 273 -13.58 56.11 2.75
N PRO A 274 -13.54 55.01 3.50
CA PRO A 274 -12.33 54.57 4.18
C PRO A 274 -11.21 54.24 3.17
N CYS A 275 -9.95 54.34 3.61
CA CYS A 275 -8.81 53.93 2.80
C CYS A 275 -8.88 52.44 2.43
N PRO A 276 -8.30 52.02 1.29
CA PRO A 276 -8.26 50.61 0.92
C PRO A 276 -7.51 49.76 1.97
N PRO A 277 -7.79 48.45 2.06
CA PRO A 277 -7.11 47.57 3.01
C PRO A 277 -5.58 47.68 2.90
N GLY A 278 -4.88 47.78 4.04
CA GLY A 278 -3.42 47.99 4.10
C GLY A 278 -2.99 49.45 4.06
N LEU A 279 -3.93 50.40 4.02
CA LEU A 279 -3.65 51.82 4.10
C LEU A 279 -4.49 52.47 5.21
N GLU A 280 -3.90 53.43 5.91
CA GLU A 280 -4.56 54.23 6.95
C GLU A 280 -4.61 55.71 6.52
N GLY A 281 -5.71 56.39 6.84
CA GLY A 281 -5.86 57.80 6.51
C GLY A 281 -7.31 58.27 6.50
N ASN A 282 -7.52 59.48 5.97
CA ASN A 282 -8.81 60.16 5.98
C ASN A 282 -9.63 59.97 4.68
N GLY A 283 -9.24 59.01 3.83
CA GLY A 283 -9.88 58.73 2.53
C GLY A 283 -9.46 59.66 1.38
N THR A 284 -8.93 60.85 1.67
CA THR A 284 -8.29 61.74 0.68
C THR A 284 -6.79 61.52 0.60
N HIS A 285 -6.14 61.29 1.75
CA HIS A 285 -4.74 60.93 1.88
C HIS A 285 -4.66 59.62 2.64
N CYS A 286 -4.18 58.58 1.98
CA CYS A 286 -3.98 57.26 2.53
C CYS A 286 -2.47 56.93 2.50
N ALA A 287 -1.94 56.46 3.62
CA ALA A 287 -0.55 56.03 3.77
C ALA A 287 -0.50 54.55 4.19
N ASP A 288 0.59 53.88 3.88
CA ASP A 288 0.80 52.48 4.23
C ASP A 288 0.80 52.25 5.74
N ILE A 289 0.11 51.21 6.20
CA ILE A 289 0.08 50.83 7.61
C ILE A 289 1.13 49.75 7.87
N ASP A 290 1.99 49.96 8.86
CA ASP A 290 3.03 48.98 9.20
C ASP A 290 2.43 47.81 9.99
N GLU A 291 1.94 46.78 9.30
CA GLU A 291 1.34 45.64 10.00
C GLU A 291 2.34 44.86 10.85
N CYS A 292 3.64 44.94 10.54
CA CYS A 292 4.69 44.31 11.33
C CYS A 292 4.81 44.93 12.72
N ALA A 293 4.82 46.26 12.81
CA ALA A 293 4.89 46.98 14.08
C ALA A 293 3.63 46.80 14.93
N HIS A 294 2.46 46.67 14.28
CA HIS A 294 1.16 46.68 14.96
C HIS A 294 0.58 45.31 15.32
N ALA A 295 0.94 44.24 14.61
CA ALA A 295 0.35 42.91 14.80
C ALA A 295 1.35 41.79 15.13
N ASN A 296 2.66 41.99 14.90
CA ASN A 296 3.71 40.95 15.00
C ASN A 296 3.24 39.59 14.41
N PRO A 297 2.93 39.54 13.10
CA PRO A 297 2.31 38.38 12.48
C PRO A 297 3.26 37.19 12.27
N CYS A 298 4.58 37.40 12.32
CA CYS A 298 5.59 36.36 12.05
C CYS A 298 5.99 35.58 13.30
N PHE A 299 6.54 34.38 13.09
CA PHE A 299 6.98 33.51 14.18
C PHE A 299 8.19 34.11 14.93
N PRO A 300 8.33 33.97 16.26
CA PRO A 300 9.49 34.46 16.99
C PRO A 300 10.80 33.90 16.42
N GLY A 301 11.65 34.78 15.87
CA GLY A 301 12.88 34.41 15.16
C GLY A 301 12.80 34.53 13.63
N SER A 302 11.61 34.70 13.05
CA SER A 302 11.41 35.05 11.64
C SER A 302 11.23 36.57 11.50
N LYS A 303 11.86 37.17 10.49
CA LYS A 303 11.77 38.62 10.25
C LYS A 303 10.44 38.97 9.55
N CYS A 304 9.77 40.02 10.03
CA CYS A 304 8.63 40.61 9.36
C CYS A 304 9.08 41.74 8.42
N ILE A 305 8.54 41.78 7.21
CA ILE A 305 8.82 42.80 6.20
C ILE A 305 7.51 43.51 5.84
N ASN A 306 7.43 44.81 6.13
CA ASN A 306 6.32 45.66 5.71
C ASN A 306 6.40 45.95 4.20
N THR A 307 5.27 45.93 3.50
CA THR A 307 5.15 46.14 2.05
C THR A 307 4.04 47.15 1.75
N ALA A 308 4.18 47.98 0.73
CA ALA A 308 3.10 48.90 0.37
C ALA A 308 2.34 48.38 -0.87
N PRO A 309 1.15 47.75 -0.74
CA PRO A 309 0.37 47.48 0.48
C PRO A 309 0.57 46.07 1.10
N GLY A 310 0.50 45.98 2.43
CA GLY A 310 0.48 44.73 3.22
C GLY A 310 1.78 44.33 3.92
N PHE A 311 1.92 43.06 4.31
CA PHE A 311 3.16 42.53 4.91
C PHE A 311 3.52 41.15 4.37
N ARG A 312 4.79 40.77 4.57
CA ARG A 312 5.26 39.40 4.37
C ARG A 312 6.20 38.95 5.48
N CYS A 313 6.08 37.71 5.89
CA CYS A 313 7.01 37.04 6.79
C CYS A 313 8.10 36.30 6.01
N GLU A 314 9.33 36.35 6.51
CA GLU A 314 10.40 35.45 6.05
C GLU A 314 10.09 33.99 6.42
N PRO A 315 10.73 33.00 5.76
CA PRO A 315 10.60 31.59 6.10
C PRO A 315 10.96 31.30 7.56
N CYS A 316 10.45 30.18 8.08
CA CYS A 316 10.76 29.73 9.43
C CYS A 316 12.28 29.63 9.67
N PRO A 317 12.74 29.83 10.92
CA PRO A 317 14.16 29.70 11.26
C PRO A 317 14.68 28.29 11.00
N ARG A 318 16.01 28.13 10.92
CA ARG A 318 16.63 26.81 10.81
C ARG A 318 16.18 25.90 11.96
N GLY A 319 15.90 24.63 11.66
CA GLY A 319 15.32 23.67 12.61
C GLY A 319 13.79 23.73 12.72
N TYR A 320 13.12 24.63 11.99
CA TYR A 320 11.67 24.72 11.96
C TYR A 320 11.12 24.65 10.53
N ARG A 321 9.95 24.03 10.38
CA ARG A 321 9.18 23.95 9.13
C ARG A 321 7.85 24.65 9.30
N GLY A 322 7.45 25.42 8.29
CA GLY A 322 6.17 26.11 8.29
C GLY A 322 6.00 26.97 7.04
N ASN A 323 4.80 27.50 6.90
CA ASN A 323 4.38 28.24 5.72
C ASN A 323 4.83 29.70 5.86
N THR A 324 5.16 30.36 4.75
CA THR A 324 5.32 31.82 4.74
C THR A 324 3.95 32.48 4.72
N VAL A 325 3.74 33.48 5.57
CA VAL A 325 2.48 34.25 5.62
C VAL A 325 2.70 35.62 4.98
N SER A 326 1.77 36.00 4.11
CA SER A 326 1.67 37.34 3.54
C SER A 326 0.21 37.75 3.42
N GLY A 327 -0.10 39.02 3.61
CA GLY A 327 -1.45 39.52 3.50
C GLY A 327 -1.50 41.03 3.67
N VAL A 328 -2.71 41.58 3.60
CA VAL A 328 -2.91 43.03 3.60
C VAL A 328 -3.85 43.42 4.74
N GLY A 329 -3.46 44.42 5.53
CA GLY A 329 -4.25 44.95 6.63
C GLY A 329 -3.99 44.30 7.99
N VAL A 330 -4.13 45.10 9.05
CA VAL A 330 -3.78 44.72 10.43
C VAL A 330 -4.69 43.61 10.98
N ASP A 331 -5.96 43.58 10.60
CA ASP A 331 -6.90 42.54 11.07
C ASP A 331 -6.52 41.17 10.52
N TYR A 332 -6.09 41.11 9.26
CA TYR A 332 -5.58 39.88 8.66
C TYR A 332 -4.25 39.46 9.31
N ALA A 333 -3.35 40.42 9.59
CA ALA A 333 -2.08 40.16 10.28
C ALA A 333 -2.27 39.61 11.70
N ARG A 334 -3.32 40.02 12.42
CA ARG A 334 -3.64 39.47 13.76
C ARG A 334 -4.24 38.07 13.70
N ALA A 335 -5.10 37.81 12.71
CA ALA A 335 -5.79 36.53 12.56
C ALA A 335 -4.90 35.43 11.96
N SER A 336 -4.02 35.79 11.03
CA SER A 336 -3.18 34.86 10.27
C SER A 336 -1.73 34.97 10.73
N LYS A 337 -1.41 34.40 11.89
CA LYS A 337 -0.02 34.34 12.38
C LYS A 337 0.76 33.20 11.74
N GLN A 338 2.04 33.43 11.47
CA GLN A 338 2.95 32.38 11.00
C GLN A 338 3.17 31.33 12.08
N VAL A 339 2.91 30.07 11.72
CA VAL A 339 3.12 28.91 12.58
C VAL A 339 4.32 28.12 12.04
N CYS A 340 5.35 28.00 12.88
CA CYS A 340 6.54 27.19 12.61
C CYS A 340 6.56 26.04 13.61
N THR A 341 6.63 24.81 13.10
CA THR A 341 6.76 23.60 13.90
C THR A 341 8.19 23.10 13.85
N ASP A 342 8.66 22.56 14.96
CA ASP A 342 9.98 21.95 15.07
C ASP A 342 10.18 20.83 14.05
N ILE A 343 11.37 20.75 13.45
CA ILE A 343 11.75 19.64 12.57
C ILE A 343 12.37 18.57 13.45
N ASP A 344 11.74 17.39 13.49
CA ASP A 344 12.35 16.25 14.15
C ASP A 344 13.44 15.66 13.27
N GLU A 345 14.68 16.11 13.46
CA GLU A 345 15.81 15.63 12.67
C GLU A 345 16.16 14.17 12.98
N CYS A 346 15.75 13.63 14.13
CA CYS A 346 15.97 12.22 14.44
C CYS A 346 15.10 11.28 13.59
N ASN A 347 13.98 11.77 13.08
CA ASN A 347 13.03 11.02 12.25
C ASN A 347 13.18 11.31 10.74
N ASP A 348 14.33 11.81 10.31
CA ASP A 348 14.67 12.11 8.92
C ASP A 348 15.01 10.88 8.06
N GLY A 349 15.09 9.70 8.66
CA GLY A 349 15.53 8.44 8.03
C GLY A 349 17.04 8.19 8.08
N ASN A 350 17.82 9.13 8.61
CA ASN A 350 19.27 9.07 8.78
C ASN A 350 19.70 9.35 10.24
N ASN A 351 18.78 9.23 11.21
CA ASN A 351 19.02 9.45 12.65
C ASN A 351 19.62 10.84 12.94
N GLY A 352 19.24 11.86 12.18
CA GLY A 352 19.83 13.21 12.26
C GLY A 352 21.31 13.26 11.88
N GLY A 353 21.87 12.23 11.26
CA GLY A 353 23.31 12.10 11.04
C GLY A 353 24.11 11.71 12.29
N CYS A 354 23.45 11.31 13.38
CA CYS A 354 24.10 10.58 14.47
C CYS A 354 24.51 9.18 13.99
N ASP A 355 25.44 8.51 14.69
CA ASP A 355 25.76 7.11 14.38
C ASP A 355 24.46 6.26 14.41
N PRO A 356 24.24 5.35 13.43
CA PRO A 356 23.01 4.57 13.35
C PRO A 356 22.65 3.81 14.63
N ASN A 357 23.67 3.38 15.38
CA ASN A 357 23.55 2.64 16.63
C ASN A 357 23.65 3.55 17.87
N SER A 358 23.46 4.86 17.70
CA SER A 358 23.39 5.82 18.80
C SER A 358 22.00 6.43 18.96
N ILE A 359 21.72 6.94 20.15
CA ILE A 359 20.40 7.50 20.50
C ILE A 359 20.35 8.97 20.04
N CYS A 360 19.57 9.28 19.01
CA CYS A 360 19.25 10.66 18.68
C CYS A 360 18.11 11.17 19.58
N THR A 361 18.25 12.39 20.11
CA THR A 361 17.19 13.05 20.89
C THR A 361 16.88 14.41 20.28
N ASN A 362 15.63 14.56 19.83
CA ASN A 362 15.14 15.80 19.24
C ASN A 362 14.97 16.88 20.33
N THR A 363 15.31 18.13 20.01
CA THR A 363 15.16 19.30 20.87
C THR A 363 14.50 20.43 20.08
N LEU A 364 13.95 21.44 20.75
CA LEU A 364 13.30 22.53 19.99
C LEU A 364 14.34 23.32 19.19
N GLY A 365 14.22 23.26 17.86
CA GLY A 365 15.05 23.91 16.85
C GLY A 365 16.36 23.20 16.50
N SER A 366 16.61 21.99 17.03
CA SER A 366 17.84 21.21 16.82
C SER A 366 17.71 19.79 17.40
N TYR A 367 18.71 18.94 17.22
CA TYR A 367 18.81 17.63 17.85
C TYR A 367 20.16 17.45 18.56
N LYS A 368 20.27 16.43 19.42
CA LYS A 368 21.54 16.02 20.04
C LYS A 368 21.73 14.50 19.94
N CYS A 369 22.95 14.09 19.59
CA CYS A 369 23.36 12.70 19.57
C CYS A 369 23.80 12.26 20.98
N GLY A 370 23.12 11.27 21.52
CA GLY A 370 23.36 10.66 22.83
C GLY A 370 24.38 9.51 22.79
N PRO A 371 24.43 8.67 23.83
CA PRO A 371 25.30 7.50 23.86
C PRO A 371 24.87 6.43 22.85
N CYS A 372 25.73 5.44 22.65
CA CYS A 372 25.39 4.22 21.91
C CYS A 372 24.19 3.51 22.56
N LYS A 373 23.35 2.91 21.71
CA LYS A 373 22.23 2.06 22.12
C LYS A 373 22.75 0.85 22.90
N SER A 374 21.90 0.25 23.73
CA SER A 374 22.24 -0.95 24.51
C SER A 374 22.85 -2.04 23.60
N GLY A 375 23.96 -2.63 24.05
CA GLY A 375 24.71 -3.62 23.27
C GLY A 375 25.79 -3.03 22.36
N PHE A 376 25.95 -1.70 22.34
CA PHE A 376 27.03 -1.03 21.60
C PHE A 376 27.86 -0.13 22.53
N LEU A 377 29.17 -0.16 22.36
CA LEU A 377 30.14 0.70 23.05
C LEU A 377 30.83 1.60 22.01
N GLY A 378 31.16 2.84 22.39
CA GLY A 378 31.84 3.76 21.49
C GLY A 378 31.41 5.20 21.69
N ASN A 379 31.68 6.02 20.68
CA ASN A 379 31.30 7.42 20.64
C ASN A 379 30.94 7.82 19.20
N GLN A 380 30.52 9.07 18.99
CA GLN A 380 30.10 9.54 17.67
C GLN A 380 31.24 9.74 16.67
N THR A 381 32.50 9.70 17.12
CA THR A 381 33.68 9.89 16.26
C THR A 381 34.24 8.57 15.76
N SER A 382 34.25 7.55 16.61
CA SER A 382 34.72 6.19 16.36
C SER A 382 33.62 5.27 15.85
N GLY A 383 32.36 5.70 15.98
CA GLY A 383 31.17 4.89 15.76
C GLY A 383 30.84 3.99 16.95
N CYS A 384 29.60 3.50 16.97
CA CYS A 384 29.12 2.58 17.99
C CYS A 384 29.37 1.13 17.55
N ILE A 385 30.32 0.44 18.21
CA ILE A 385 30.69 -0.95 17.93
C ILE A 385 29.96 -1.93 18.88
N PRO A 386 29.61 -3.15 18.43
CA PRO A 386 28.95 -4.13 19.29
C PRO A 386 29.80 -4.50 20.51
N GLN A 387 29.22 -4.46 21.71
CA GLN A 387 29.88 -4.78 22.98
C GLN A 387 30.19 -6.28 23.13
N LYS A 388 29.33 -7.14 22.58
CA LYS A 388 29.53 -8.58 22.49
C LYS A 388 29.46 -8.95 21.01
N SER A 389 30.42 -9.72 20.54
CA SER A 389 30.50 -10.14 19.14
C SER A 389 31.23 -11.47 19.04
N CYS A 390 30.69 -12.38 18.24
CA CYS A 390 31.32 -13.66 17.91
C CYS A 390 32.58 -13.50 17.02
N SER A 391 32.83 -12.31 16.47
CA SER A 391 33.91 -12.09 15.49
C SER A 391 35.30 -11.92 16.12
N THR A 392 35.37 -11.47 17.38
CA THR A 392 36.65 -11.24 18.07
C THR A 392 36.71 -12.03 19.39
N PRO A 393 37.82 -12.76 19.67
CA PRO A 393 37.95 -13.54 20.90
C PRO A 393 37.78 -12.72 22.19
N THR A 394 38.15 -11.44 22.17
CA THR A 394 38.02 -10.53 23.31
C THR A 394 36.58 -10.06 23.58
N SER A 395 35.67 -10.22 22.62
CA SER A 395 34.26 -9.84 22.72
C SER A 395 33.32 -11.05 22.68
N ASN A 396 33.86 -12.25 22.47
CA ASN A 396 33.10 -13.48 22.45
C ASN A 396 32.81 -13.90 23.90
N PRO A 397 31.54 -13.93 24.34
CA PRO A 397 31.19 -14.32 25.70
C PRO A 397 31.23 -15.83 25.94
N CYS A 398 31.33 -16.65 24.88
CA CYS A 398 31.23 -18.11 24.96
C CYS A 398 32.56 -18.77 25.37
N ASP A 399 32.47 -20.00 25.87
CA ASP A 399 33.64 -20.84 26.17
C ASP A 399 34.48 -21.10 24.91
N ILE A 400 35.76 -21.46 25.07
CA ILE A 400 36.62 -21.85 23.95
C ILE A 400 36.11 -23.11 23.23
N ASN A 401 35.43 -23.99 23.95
CA ASN A 401 34.78 -25.18 23.44
C ASN A 401 33.28 -24.95 23.14
N GLY A 402 32.83 -23.69 23.17
CA GLY A 402 31.51 -23.29 22.72
C GLY A 402 31.55 -22.54 21.39
N PHE A 403 30.47 -22.65 20.62
CA PHE A 403 30.23 -21.81 19.46
C PHE A 403 29.20 -20.72 19.79
N CYS A 404 29.47 -19.55 19.23
CA CYS A 404 28.69 -18.33 19.45
C CYS A 404 27.64 -18.18 18.34
N VAL A 405 26.37 -18.06 18.73
CA VAL A 405 25.22 -17.99 17.82
C VAL A 405 24.55 -16.63 17.96
N PHE A 406 24.19 -16.04 16.81
CA PHE A 406 23.36 -14.84 16.77
C PHE A 406 21.90 -15.24 16.65
N GLU A 407 21.12 -14.93 17.68
CA GLU A 407 19.68 -15.13 17.69
C GLU A 407 18.97 -14.07 16.82
N ARG A 408 17.75 -14.38 16.37
CA ARG A 408 16.96 -13.46 15.52
C ARG A 408 16.61 -12.14 16.21
N ASN A 409 16.63 -12.10 17.55
CA ASN A 409 16.39 -10.91 18.36
C ASN A 409 17.65 -10.02 18.52
N GLY A 410 18.79 -10.43 17.96
CA GLY A 410 20.07 -9.73 18.10
C GLY A 410 20.85 -10.05 19.39
N GLU A 411 20.35 -10.98 20.21
CA GLU A 411 21.10 -11.52 21.35
C GLU A 411 22.12 -12.56 20.89
N ILE A 412 23.15 -12.75 21.71
CA ILE A 412 24.17 -13.77 21.50
C ILE A 412 23.88 -14.90 22.46
N SER A 413 23.60 -16.09 21.91
CA SER A 413 23.53 -17.35 22.64
C SER A 413 24.81 -18.14 22.43
N CYS A 414 25.17 -18.96 23.41
CA CYS A 414 26.34 -19.83 23.36
C CYS A 414 25.86 -21.27 23.47
N ALA A 415 26.45 -22.16 22.67
CA ALA A 415 26.19 -23.59 22.74
C ALA A 415 27.53 -24.33 22.73
N CYS A 416 27.64 -25.42 23.48
CA CYS A 416 28.86 -26.22 23.49
C CYS A 416 29.03 -26.97 22.16
N ASN A 417 30.28 -27.19 21.75
CA ASN A 417 30.60 -27.98 20.56
C ASN A 417 30.25 -29.47 20.80
N VAL A 418 30.09 -30.23 19.72
CA VAL A 418 29.91 -31.70 19.83
C VAL A 418 31.09 -32.32 20.58
N GLY A 419 30.81 -33.18 21.56
CA GLY A 419 31.79 -33.71 22.53
C GLY A 419 31.93 -32.88 23.79
N TRP A 420 31.10 -31.85 23.95
CA TRP A 420 31.07 -30.97 25.10
C TRP A 420 29.64 -30.63 25.53
N ALA A 421 29.41 -30.55 26.83
CA ALA A 421 28.14 -30.18 27.44
C ALA A 421 28.30 -29.02 28.42
N GLY A 422 27.23 -28.26 28.66
CA GLY A 422 27.25 -27.07 29.50
C GLY A 422 26.23 -26.02 29.09
N ASN A 423 26.37 -24.82 29.62
CA ASN A 423 25.53 -23.66 29.28
C ASN A 423 26.08 -22.83 28.10
N GLY A 424 27.12 -23.34 27.42
CA GLY A 424 27.81 -22.66 26.31
C GLY A 424 28.84 -21.59 26.73
N ASN A 425 28.64 -20.95 27.89
CA ASN A 425 29.64 -20.05 28.49
C ASN A 425 30.71 -20.80 29.27
N VAL A 426 30.34 -21.98 29.78
CA VAL A 426 31.20 -22.96 30.41
C VAL A 426 30.86 -24.30 29.76
N CYS A 427 31.86 -24.96 29.20
CA CYS A 427 31.70 -26.25 28.54
C CYS A 427 32.67 -27.27 29.16
N GLY A 428 32.15 -28.45 29.49
CA GLY A 428 32.88 -29.62 29.97
C GLY A 428 32.86 -30.75 28.95
N GLN A 429 33.71 -31.74 29.14
CA GLN A 429 33.74 -32.92 28.28
C GLN A 429 32.45 -33.72 28.44
N ASP A 430 31.90 -34.15 27.32
CA ASP A 430 30.73 -35.02 27.20
C ASP A 430 31.15 -36.20 26.33
N THR A 431 31.33 -37.37 26.97
CA THR A 431 31.95 -38.53 26.34
C THR A 431 30.99 -39.30 25.43
N ASP A 432 29.70 -39.33 25.75
CA ASP A 432 28.70 -40.14 25.06
C ASP A 432 27.68 -39.33 24.26
N LEU A 433 27.79 -38.00 24.29
CA LEU A 433 27.10 -37.02 23.45
C LEU A 433 25.62 -36.86 23.77
N ASP A 434 25.24 -37.03 25.03
CA ASP A 434 23.86 -36.91 25.48
C ASP A 434 23.49 -35.51 26.00
N GLY A 435 24.48 -34.62 26.09
CA GLY A 435 24.31 -33.24 26.53
C GLY A 435 24.48 -33.01 28.03
N TYR A 436 24.96 -34.00 28.79
CA TYR A 436 25.44 -33.83 30.16
C TYR A 436 26.96 -34.03 30.25
N PRO A 437 27.67 -33.20 31.04
CA PRO A 437 29.11 -33.33 31.17
C PRO A 437 29.50 -34.48 32.11
N ASP A 438 30.63 -35.13 31.82
CA ASP A 438 31.24 -36.19 32.65
C ASP A 438 31.44 -35.76 34.12
N GLU A 439 31.64 -34.47 34.36
CA GLU A 439 31.95 -33.86 35.65
C GLU A 439 31.10 -32.59 35.86
N PRO A 440 30.75 -32.24 37.10
CA PRO A 440 29.92 -31.07 37.38
C PRO A 440 30.64 -29.77 37.05
N LEU A 441 29.95 -28.86 36.34
CA LEU A 441 30.51 -27.60 35.87
C LEU A 441 30.08 -26.39 36.74
N PRO A 442 30.97 -25.38 36.93
CA PRO A 442 30.69 -24.20 37.74
C PRO A 442 29.85 -23.15 36.98
N CYS A 443 28.64 -23.54 36.58
CA CYS A 443 27.71 -22.67 35.86
C CYS A 443 26.95 -21.75 36.84
N ILE A 444 27.02 -20.43 36.60
CA ILE A 444 26.40 -19.41 37.47
C ILE A 444 24.87 -19.47 37.43
N ASP A 445 24.31 -19.93 36.31
CA ASP A 445 22.89 -19.99 36.00
C ASP A 445 22.20 -21.28 36.47
N ASN A 446 22.90 -22.17 37.19
CA ASN A 446 22.40 -23.48 37.62
C ASN A 446 21.75 -24.29 36.47
N ASN A 447 22.30 -24.17 35.27
CA ASN A 447 21.80 -24.86 34.08
C ASN A 447 21.83 -26.39 34.30
N LYS A 448 20.77 -27.09 33.90
CA LYS A 448 20.69 -28.55 34.04
C LYS A 448 21.83 -29.27 33.31
N HIS A 449 22.26 -28.75 32.16
CA HIS A 449 23.36 -29.29 31.35
C HIS A 449 24.75 -29.02 31.96
N CYS A 450 24.82 -28.52 33.19
CA CYS A 450 26.05 -28.39 33.96
C CYS A 450 26.10 -29.37 35.14
N LYS A 451 25.04 -30.14 35.37
CA LYS A 451 25.05 -31.26 36.32
C LYS A 451 25.88 -32.40 35.75
N GLN A 452 26.50 -33.17 36.63
CA GLN A 452 27.24 -34.36 36.24
C GLN A 452 26.29 -35.39 35.63
N ASP A 453 26.74 -36.01 34.56
CA ASP A 453 26.14 -37.18 33.95
C ASP A 453 26.18 -38.40 34.92
N ASN A 454 25.04 -39.04 35.13
CA ASN A 454 24.84 -40.22 35.97
C ASN A 454 25.12 -41.53 35.22
N CYS A 455 25.32 -41.50 33.90
CA CYS A 455 25.70 -42.63 33.05
C CYS A 455 26.75 -42.30 31.98
N ARG A 456 27.83 -41.61 32.35
CA ARG A 456 29.04 -41.22 31.56
C ARG A 456 29.36 -41.87 30.19
N LEU A 457 29.12 -43.17 30.01
CA LEU A 457 29.48 -43.92 28.80
C LEU A 457 28.26 -44.41 28.00
N THR A 458 27.05 -44.15 28.48
CA THR A 458 25.80 -44.69 27.98
C THR A 458 24.81 -43.55 27.81
N PRO A 459 24.54 -43.10 26.57
CA PRO A 459 23.75 -41.90 26.34
C PRO A 459 22.36 -41.98 26.96
N ASN A 460 22.04 -41.09 27.90
CA ASN A 460 20.76 -41.06 28.59
C ASN A 460 20.34 -39.61 28.91
N SER A 461 20.24 -38.76 27.88
CA SER A 461 19.89 -37.32 27.96
C SER A 461 18.66 -36.91 28.79
N GLY A 462 17.84 -37.86 29.26
CA GLY A 462 16.78 -37.62 30.24
C GLY A 462 17.25 -37.58 31.70
N GLN A 463 18.42 -38.18 32.01
CA GLN A 463 19.01 -38.33 33.33
C GLN A 463 18.06 -38.96 34.35
N GLU A 464 17.22 -39.90 33.91
CA GLU A 464 16.35 -40.66 34.80
C GLU A 464 17.19 -41.50 35.79
N ASP A 465 16.73 -41.54 37.03
CA ASP A 465 17.38 -42.14 38.21
C ASP A 465 16.25 -42.40 39.23
N ALA A 466 15.66 -43.61 39.17
CA ALA A 466 14.43 -43.95 39.87
C ALA A 466 14.64 -44.06 41.39
N ASP A 467 15.76 -44.63 41.83
CA ASP A 467 16.08 -44.79 43.26
C ASP A 467 16.89 -43.62 43.86
N ASN A 468 17.38 -42.70 43.01
CA ASN A 468 18.15 -41.51 43.35
C ASN A 468 19.49 -41.82 44.05
N ASP A 469 20.13 -42.94 43.71
CA ASP A 469 21.46 -43.29 44.22
C ASP A 469 22.62 -42.56 43.49
N GLY A 470 22.30 -41.89 42.38
CA GLY A 470 23.23 -41.12 41.55
C GLY A 470 23.79 -41.89 40.35
N ILE A 471 23.38 -43.14 40.14
CA ILE A 471 23.59 -43.94 38.93
C ILE A 471 22.30 -43.86 38.11
N GLY A 472 22.39 -43.57 36.81
CA GLY A 472 21.19 -43.45 35.99
C GLY A 472 20.58 -44.81 35.63
N ASP A 473 19.26 -44.86 35.44
CA ASP A 473 18.50 -46.09 35.17
C ASP A 473 19.11 -46.92 34.03
N GLN A 474 19.69 -46.24 33.03
CA GLN A 474 20.23 -46.86 31.83
C GLN A 474 21.56 -47.60 32.04
N CYS A 475 22.33 -47.24 33.06
CA CYS A 475 23.60 -47.88 33.42
C CYS A 475 23.58 -48.54 34.81
N ASP A 476 22.43 -48.50 35.49
CA ASP A 476 22.19 -49.24 36.71
C ASP A 476 21.86 -50.72 36.45
N ASP A 477 22.36 -51.60 37.32
CA ASP A 477 22.04 -53.03 37.36
C ASP A 477 20.71 -53.30 38.10
N ASP A 478 20.27 -52.39 38.98
CA ASP A 478 19.11 -52.46 39.87
C ASP A 478 18.49 -51.05 40.01
N ALA A 479 17.74 -50.62 38.99
CA ALA A 479 17.40 -49.21 38.79
C ALA A 479 16.44 -48.64 39.84
N ASP A 480 15.66 -49.49 40.53
CA ASP A 480 14.73 -49.07 41.57
C ASP A 480 15.24 -49.35 43.00
N GLY A 481 16.43 -49.96 43.12
CA GLY A 481 17.10 -50.21 44.39
C GLY A 481 16.38 -51.22 45.29
N ASP A 482 15.51 -52.06 44.74
CA ASP A 482 14.73 -53.02 45.52
C ASP A 482 15.54 -54.30 45.86
N GLY A 483 16.69 -54.49 45.22
CA GLY A 483 17.61 -55.60 45.43
C GLY A 483 17.44 -56.75 44.44
N ILE A 484 16.54 -56.62 43.47
CA ILE A 484 16.33 -57.54 42.35
C ILE A 484 16.94 -56.91 41.10
N LYS A 485 17.75 -57.67 40.37
CA LYS A 485 18.42 -57.11 39.18
C LYS A 485 17.42 -56.83 38.08
N ASN A 486 17.65 -55.79 37.29
CA ASN A 486 16.84 -55.37 36.14
C ASN A 486 16.48 -56.49 35.14
N VAL A 487 17.29 -57.56 35.05
CA VAL A 487 17.07 -58.70 34.14
C VAL A 487 16.16 -59.79 34.71
N GLU A 488 15.98 -59.81 36.03
CA GLU A 488 15.13 -60.74 36.78
C GLU A 488 13.87 -60.06 37.32
N ASP A 489 13.84 -58.72 37.30
CA ASP A 489 12.79 -57.88 37.82
C ASP A 489 11.66 -57.64 36.80
N ASN A 490 10.42 -57.94 37.19
CA ASN A 490 9.22 -57.67 36.40
C ASN A 490 8.69 -56.23 36.53
N CYS A 491 9.30 -55.39 37.38
CA CYS A 491 8.99 -53.97 37.53
C CYS A 491 10.25 -53.11 37.72
N ARG A 492 11.16 -53.16 36.75
CA ARG A 492 12.47 -52.48 36.71
C ARG A 492 12.60 -51.07 37.35
N LEU A 493 11.55 -50.25 37.34
CA LEU A 493 11.57 -48.86 37.81
C LEU A 493 10.71 -48.63 39.07
N PHE A 494 10.08 -49.67 39.61
CA PHE A 494 9.10 -49.59 40.69
C PHE A 494 9.33 -50.69 41.74
N PRO A 495 9.78 -50.34 42.96
CA PRO A 495 10.20 -51.32 43.96
C PRO A 495 9.14 -52.35 44.32
N ASN A 496 9.38 -53.62 44.02
CA ASN A 496 8.44 -54.72 44.23
C ASN A 496 9.14 -56.06 44.57
N LYS A 497 9.72 -56.13 45.77
CA LYS A 497 10.46 -57.31 46.26
C LYS A 497 9.68 -58.64 46.24
N ASP A 498 8.36 -58.62 46.15
CA ASP A 498 7.52 -59.81 46.08
C ASP A 498 7.35 -60.37 44.66
N GLN A 499 7.69 -59.59 43.63
CA GLN A 499 7.60 -59.94 42.20
C GLN A 499 6.23 -60.53 41.83
N GLN A 500 5.17 -60.04 42.48
CA GLN A 500 3.82 -60.52 42.21
C GLN A 500 3.40 -60.15 40.78
N ASN A 501 2.80 -61.09 40.06
CA ASN A 501 2.28 -60.90 38.71
C ASN A 501 1.04 -61.79 38.55
N SER A 502 -0.13 -61.17 38.56
CA SER A 502 -1.44 -61.82 38.69
C SER A 502 -1.99 -62.37 37.38
N ASP A 503 -1.64 -61.77 36.23
CA ASP A 503 -2.15 -62.14 34.91
C ASP A 503 -1.11 -62.80 33.99
N THR A 504 0.13 -62.90 34.48
CA THR A 504 1.30 -63.57 33.86
C THR A 504 1.82 -62.90 32.59
N ASP A 505 1.61 -61.59 32.44
CA ASP A 505 2.25 -60.81 31.39
C ASP A 505 3.71 -60.42 31.76
N SER A 506 4.35 -59.51 31.04
CA SER A 506 5.76 -59.14 31.29
C SER A 506 5.96 -58.16 32.45
N PHE A 507 4.89 -57.56 32.97
CA PHE A 507 4.91 -56.54 34.01
C PHE A 507 4.37 -57.11 35.34
N GLY A 508 4.95 -56.69 36.47
CA GLY A 508 4.46 -57.07 37.78
C GLY A 508 3.31 -56.18 38.27
N ASP A 509 2.52 -56.65 39.22
CA ASP A 509 1.33 -55.96 39.76
C ASP A 509 1.64 -54.53 40.28
N ALA A 510 2.90 -54.23 40.62
CA ALA A 510 3.33 -52.93 41.14
C ALA A 510 3.49 -51.85 40.06
N CYS A 511 3.78 -52.25 38.82
CA CYS A 511 4.03 -51.36 37.69
C CYS A 511 3.06 -51.59 36.52
N ASP A 512 2.20 -52.61 36.62
CA ASP A 512 1.19 -52.94 35.64
C ASP A 512 -0.05 -52.04 35.79
N ASN A 513 -0.36 -51.28 34.74
CA ASN A 513 -1.56 -50.44 34.68
C ASN A 513 -2.86 -51.23 34.42
N CYS A 514 -2.78 -52.54 34.17
CA CYS A 514 -3.91 -53.48 34.13
C CYS A 514 -3.61 -54.82 34.84
N PRO A 515 -3.47 -54.85 36.18
CA PRO A 515 -2.97 -56.02 36.95
C PRO A 515 -3.66 -57.37 36.77
N ASN A 516 -4.81 -57.43 36.09
CA ASN A 516 -5.59 -58.65 35.89
C ASN A 516 -5.85 -58.97 34.42
N VAL A 517 -5.32 -58.18 33.48
CA VAL A 517 -5.60 -58.28 32.04
C VAL A 517 -4.30 -58.10 31.26
N PRO A 518 -3.76 -59.17 30.63
CA PRO A 518 -2.43 -59.12 30.03
C PRO A 518 -2.28 -58.03 28.97
N ASN A 519 -1.34 -57.11 29.16
CA ASN A 519 -1.09 -55.96 28.28
C ASN A 519 0.39 -55.54 28.27
N ASN A 520 1.22 -56.36 27.62
CA ASN A 520 2.67 -56.13 27.46
C ASN A 520 3.07 -54.78 26.79
N ASP A 521 2.15 -54.01 26.23
CA ASP A 521 2.43 -52.68 25.68
C ASP A 521 2.20 -51.54 26.68
N GLN A 522 1.53 -51.82 27.82
CA GLN A 522 1.23 -50.87 28.91
C GLN A 522 0.68 -49.54 28.37
N ARG A 523 -0.06 -49.58 27.25
CA ARG A 523 -0.60 -48.38 26.64
C ARG A 523 -1.69 -47.81 27.55
N ASP A 524 -1.61 -46.50 27.78
CA ASP A 524 -2.57 -45.69 28.52
C ASP A 524 -2.79 -44.41 27.71
N THR A 525 -3.89 -44.34 26.97
CA THR A 525 -4.15 -43.31 25.96
C THR A 525 -4.49 -41.95 26.57
N ASP A 526 -5.16 -41.89 27.73
CA ASP A 526 -5.50 -40.65 28.42
C ASP A 526 -4.55 -40.31 29.59
N SER A 527 -3.59 -41.20 29.88
CA SER A 527 -2.58 -41.07 30.94
C SER A 527 -3.20 -40.96 32.35
N ASN A 528 -4.32 -41.65 32.59
CA ASN A 528 -5.01 -41.66 33.88
C ASN A 528 -4.45 -42.70 34.87
N GLY A 529 -3.56 -43.59 34.41
CA GLY A 529 -2.93 -44.66 35.19
C GLY A 529 -3.62 -46.03 35.08
N GLU A 530 -4.75 -46.13 34.37
CA GLU A 530 -5.43 -47.37 33.97
C GLU A 530 -5.11 -47.65 32.49
N GLY A 531 -4.68 -48.87 32.16
CA GLY A 531 -4.28 -49.19 30.79
C GLY A 531 -5.47 -49.40 29.84
N ASP A 532 -5.25 -49.18 28.55
CA ASP A 532 -6.23 -49.37 27.47
C ASP A 532 -6.91 -50.76 27.49
N ALA A 533 -6.20 -51.78 28.01
CA ALA A 533 -6.68 -53.16 28.03
C ALA A 533 -7.80 -53.41 29.07
N CYS A 534 -7.82 -52.62 30.14
CA CYS A 534 -8.79 -52.72 31.23
C CYS A 534 -9.70 -51.49 31.33
N ASP A 535 -9.36 -50.39 30.66
CA ASP A 535 -10.18 -49.19 30.58
C ASP A 535 -11.37 -49.35 29.60
N ASN A 536 -12.53 -48.82 29.98
CA ASN A 536 -13.76 -48.81 29.19
C ASN A 536 -13.97 -47.52 28.37
N ASP A 537 -13.12 -46.52 28.55
CA ASP A 537 -13.13 -45.20 27.92
C ASP A 537 -11.68 -44.71 27.77
N ILE A 538 -10.94 -45.30 26.81
CA ILE A 538 -9.47 -45.22 26.79
C ILE A 538 -8.93 -43.81 26.50
N ASP A 539 -9.73 -42.91 25.93
CA ASP A 539 -9.32 -41.53 25.67
C ASP A 539 -9.93 -40.51 26.65
N GLY A 540 -10.74 -40.98 27.60
CA GLY A 540 -11.26 -40.19 28.72
C GLY A 540 -12.22 -39.07 28.29
N ASP A 541 -12.88 -39.20 27.14
CA ASP A 541 -13.78 -38.18 26.60
C ASP A 541 -15.22 -38.27 27.18
N GLY A 542 -15.50 -39.34 27.93
CA GLY A 542 -16.77 -39.62 28.59
C GLY A 542 -17.70 -40.54 27.80
N ILE A 543 -17.28 -41.03 26.63
CA ILE A 543 -18.01 -41.97 25.78
C ILE A 543 -17.31 -43.35 25.83
N PRO A 544 -17.99 -44.41 26.29
CA PRO A 544 -17.36 -45.73 26.36
C PRO A 544 -16.89 -46.22 24.98
N ASN A 545 -15.75 -46.92 24.92
CA ASN A 545 -15.07 -47.42 23.71
C ASN A 545 -16.00 -48.04 22.64
N MET A 546 -17.04 -48.74 23.08
CA MET A 546 -18.00 -49.43 22.19
C MET A 546 -19.03 -48.51 21.53
N LEU A 547 -19.17 -47.28 22.02
CA LEU A 547 -20.10 -46.26 21.57
C LEU A 547 -19.40 -45.07 20.91
N ASP A 548 -18.07 -45.07 20.94
CA ASP A 548 -17.22 -43.99 20.46
C ASP A 548 -16.85 -44.19 18.98
N ASN A 549 -17.07 -43.18 18.15
CA ASN A 549 -16.66 -43.15 16.74
C ASN A 549 -15.19 -42.74 16.54
N CYS A 550 -14.48 -42.34 17.61
CA CYS A 550 -13.05 -42.13 17.67
C CYS A 550 -12.43 -42.65 18.97
N PRO A 551 -12.40 -43.98 19.22
CA PRO A 551 -12.02 -44.57 20.50
C PRO A 551 -10.64 -44.19 21.07
N LYS A 552 -9.78 -43.46 20.36
CA LYS A 552 -8.40 -43.12 20.79
C LYS A 552 -8.13 -41.62 20.77
N VAL A 553 -9.12 -40.80 20.41
CA VAL A 553 -8.96 -39.38 20.15
C VAL A 553 -10.13 -38.64 20.77
N PRO A 554 -9.91 -37.89 21.86
CA PRO A 554 -11.01 -37.35 22.64
C PRO A 554 -11.93 -36.47 21.79
N ASN A 555 -13.19 -36.88 21.64
CA ASN A 555 -14.18 -36.17 20.84
C ASN A 555 -15.59 -36.22 21.46
N PRO A 556 -15.82 -35.53 22.59
CA PRO A 556 -17.07 -35.64 23.36
C PRO A 556 -18.36 -35.29 22.60
N LEU A 557 -18.23 -34.64 21.43
CA LEU A 557 -19.34 -34.27 20.56
C LEU A 557 -19.70 -35.33 19.51
N GLN A 558 -18.88 -36.37 19.32
CA GLN A 558 -19.11 -37.50 18.41
C GLN A 558 -19.55 -37.04 17.00
N THR A 559 -18.95 -35.95 16.52
CA THR A 559 -19.30 -35.38 15.21
C THR A 559 -18.75 -36.29 14.12
N ASP A 560 -19.62 -36.71 13.20
CA ASP A 560 -19.32 -37.53 12.03
C ASP A 560 -20.14 -36.95 10.87
N ARG A 561 -19.46 -36.27 9.96
CA ARG A 561 -20.11 -35.43 8.94
C ARG A 561 -20.51 -36.19 7.68
N ASP A 562 -19.73 -37.18 7.29
CA ASP A 562 -19.99 -37.97 6.10
C ASP A 562 -20.68 -39.32 6.41
N GLU A 563 -20.98 -39.55 7.69
CA GLU A 563 -21.74 -40.68 8.23
C GLU A 563 -21.11 -42.03 7.88
N ASP A 564 -19.78 -42.07 7.86
CA ASP A 564 -19.02 -43.28 7.51
C ASP A 564 -18.70 -44.18 8.72
N GLY A 565 -19.00 -43.68 9.93
CA GLY A 565 -18.80 -44.38 11.20
C GLY A 565 -17.47 -44.05 11.90
N VAL A 566 -16.63 -43.19 11.32
CA VAL A 566 -15.41 -42.65 11.93
C VAL A 566 -15.62 -41.16 12.19
N GLY A 567 -15.36 -40.70 13.42
CA GLY A 567 -15.60 -39.31 13.78
C GLY A 567 -14.60 -38.33 13.13
N ASP A 568 -15.03 -37.09 12.89
CA ASP A 568 -14.23 -36.01 12.30
C ASP A 568 -12.87 -35.78 13.01
N ALA A 569 -12.75 -36.16 14.29
CA ALA A 569 -11.54 -35.98 15.10
C ALA A 569 -10.43 -36.97 14.74
N CYS A 570 -10.79 -38.17 14.33
CA CYS A 570 -9.87 -39.26 13.99
C CYS A 570 -9.98 -39.68 12.51
N ASP A 571 -10.86 -39.05 11.74
CA ASP A 571 -11.01 -39.29 10.32
C ASP A 571 -9.95 -38.57 9.48
N SER A 572 -9.25 -39.34 8.65
CA SER A 572 -8.28 -38.89 7.66
C SER A 572 -8.93 -38.15 6.49
N CYS A 573 -10.24 -38.38 6.21
CA CYS A 573 -11.01 -37.71 5.17
C CYS A 573 -12.43 -37.25 5.62
N PRO A 574 -12.56 -36.25 6.53
CA PRO A 574 -13.84 -35.82 7.20
C PRO A 574 -15.00 -35.31 6.32
N GLU A 575 -14.88 -35.40 5.00
CA GLU A 575 -15.87 -34.95 4.03
C GLU A 575 -16.20 -36.05 3.00
N MET A 576 -15.55 -37.21 3.08
CA MET A 576 -15.62 -38.28 2.09
C MET A 576 -15.49 -39.65 2.75
N SER A 577 -16.63 -40.34 2.86
CA SER A 577 -16.72 -41.67 3.46
C SER A 577 -15.57 -42.62 3.08
N ASN A 578 -14.76 -42.94 4.07
CA ASN A 578 -13.64 -43.86 4.08
C ASN A 578 -13.62 -44.65 5.41
N PRO A 579 -14.58 -45.58 5.66
CA PRO A 579 -14.70 -46.29 6.94
C PRO A 579 -13.48 -47.12 7.36
N THR A 580 -12.50 -47.31 6.46
CA THR A 580 -11.26 -48.05 6.70
C THR A 580 -10.04 -47.17 7.00
N GLN A 581 -10.23 -45.85 7.01
CA GLN A 581 -9.21 -44.80 7.18
C GLN A 581 -8.16 -44.72 6.05
#